data_AF-A0A103Z6P4-F1
#
_entry.id   AF-A0A103Z6P4-F1
#
_cell.length_a   1.000
_cell.length_b   1.000
_cell.length_c   1.000
_cell.angle_alpha   90.00
_cell.angle_beta   90.00
_cell.angle_gamma   90.00
#
_symmetry.space_group_name_H-M   'P 1'
#
loop_
_entity.id
_entity.type
_entity.pdbx_description
1 polymer ?
#
loop_
_entity_poly.entity_id
_entity_poly.type
_entity_poly.pdbx_seq_one_letter_code
_entity_poly.pdbx_strand_id
1 'polypeptide(L)'
;MNDQPSAPLQVEAVVYEWKSGRYGTWANAVIVTQAPTTEATFSVKRLGIQPAVGKRFHCEIAFVKNRWSIVEVVMDHLPSTLQSVRATVEEGAAKGVRGYMLTPLDSGLDLDGVALVLPQAIVEHAGIAFIRAGTEVLVDAQRSGSRFEATTLHAPHAGQAFPGGRPAGAAQRPVVAFAMNTWSASSAKAVPFATHGEGAPVSAMIWVKTSALRALGIQAVQRATLPETDTDEQSRALIDSWSVILRGPREDSEALAIDRVLVWIESAGEDRRWNFLRLLAPGMFRVPTADGEVIDWVAGTVDSVKVHVPRQQAGAALQASGSGADPQSGPATPRSASSDEADAIAGTHPEPRMMVTYQFSDERLGRGTSRAFVTESVSRSAGLAEGVPIIVRLVSREQYWSTSHVHRATPHLSNTHDDDSALAQ
;
A
#
# COMPACT_ATOMS: atom_id res chain seq x y z
N MET A 1 8.73 66.81 -7.50
CA MET A 1 9.34 65.65 -8.19
C MET A 1 9.79 64.71 -7.10
N ASN A 2 9.09 63.60 -6.88
CA ASN A 2 9.55 62.57 -5.95
C ASN A 2 10.54 61.70 -6.72
N ASP A 3 11.83 61.88 -6.46
CA ASP A 3 12.88 60.94 -6.84
C ASP A 3 12.71 59.67 -6.01
N GLN A 4 11.68 58.87 -6.35
CA GLN A 4 11.59 57.52 -5.84
C GLN A 4 12.41 56.62 -6.77
N PRO A 5 13.44 55.93 -6.23
CA PRO A 5 14.24 55.04 -7.04
C PRO A 5 13.36 53.92 -7.57
N SER A 6 13.43 53.72 -8.90
CA SER A 6 12.69 52.67 -9.61
C SER A 6 13.31 51.29 -9.43
N ALA A 7 14.58 51.23 -9.01
CA ALA A 7 15.32 50.00 -8.77
C ALA A 7 15.34 49.65 -7.26
N PRO A 8 15.40 48.35 -6.91
CA PRO A 8 15.68 47.91 -5.56
C PRO A 8 16.99 48.51 -5.02
N LEU A 9 17.01 48.82 -3.72
CA LEU A 9 18.17 49.36 -3.02
C LEU A 9 18.72 48.33 -2.04
N GLN A 10 20.02 48.03 -2.12
CA GLN A 10 20.69 47.18 -1.14
C GLN A 10 20.94 47.95 0.17
N VAL A 11 20.57 47.33 1.29
CA VAL A 11 20.65 47.89 2.64
C VAL A 11 20.96 46.80 3.67
N GLU A 12 21.44 47.19 4.84
CA GLU A 12 21.42 46.32 6.03
C GLU A 12 20.19 46.63 6.88
N ALA A 13 19.55 45.58 7.41
CA ALA A 13 18.40 45.71 8.28
C ALA A 13 18.49 44.81 9.52
N VAL A 14 17.71 45.12 10.55
CA VAL A 14 17.53 44.33 11.77
C VAL A 14 16.04 44.17 12.05
N VAL A 15 15.63 42.96 12.42
CA VAL A 15 14.27 42.71 12.95
C VAL A 15 14.36 42.56 14.46
N TYR A 16 13.63 43.39 15.20
CA TYR A 16 13.58 43.33 16.67
C TYR A 16 12.41 42.50 17.20
N GLU A 17 11.35 42.33 16.40
CA GLU A 17 10.16 41.59 16.81
C GLU A 17 9.45 41.02 15.58
N TRP A 18 9.14 39.72 15.61
CA TRP A 18 8.29 39.06 14.63
C TRP A 18 6.83 39.11 15.07
N LYS A 19 5.95 39.53 14.16
CA LYS A 19 4.51 39.63 14.38
C LYS A 19 3.79 38.55 13.61
N SER A 20 2.83 37.91 14.26
CA SER A 20 1.93 36.93 13.64
C SER A 20 0.65 37.62 13.19
N GLY A 21 0.21 37.36 11.95
CA GLY A 21 -1.04 37.89 11.43
C GLY A 21 -1.74 36.93 10.48
N ARG A 22 -2.91 37.35 9.97
CA ARG A 22 -3.77 36.55 9.07
C ARG A 22 -3.05 36.06 7.81
N TYR A 23 -1.96 36.73 7.40
CA TYR A 23 -1.19 36.41 6.19
C TYR A 23 0.16 35.74 6.49
N GLY A 24 0.39 35.31 7.73
CA GLY A 24 1.63 34.69 8.20
C GLY A 24 2.49 35.64 9.04
N THR A 25 3.74 35.24 9.26
CA THR A 25 4.74 35.98 10.04
C THR A 25 5.31 37.15 9.24
N TRP A 26 5.39 38.33 9.87
CA TRP A 26 5.89 39.57 9.27
C TRP A 26 6.55 40.46 10.32
N ALA A 27 7.33 41.46 9.89
CA ALA A 27 7.94 42.44 10.77
C ALA A 27 8.09 43.80 10.08
N ASN A 28 8.32 44.86 10.85
CA ASN A 28 8.95 46.07 10.33
C ASN A 28 10.44 45.97 10.65
N ALA A 29 11.25 45.78 9.61
CA ALA A 29 12.70 45.72 9.76
C ALA A 29 13.25 47.14 9.80
N VAL A 30 14.10 47.43 10.79
CA VAL A 30 14.79 48.71 10.93
C VAL A 30 16.01 48.72 10.02
N ILE A 31 16.10 49.73 9.16
CA ILE A 31 17.21 49.89 8.22
C ILE A 31 18.38 50.55 8.94
N VAL A 32 19.55 49.92 8.90
CA VAL A 32 20.76 50.34 9.62
C VAL A 32 21.67 51.19 8.73
N THR A 33 21.67 50.94 7.43
CA THR A 33 22.42 51.72 6.43
C THR A 33 21.65 52.96 5.99
N GLN A 34 22.34 53.94 5.40
CA GLN A 34 21.70 55.13 4.85
C GLN A 34 20.76 54.75 3.69
N ALA A 35 19.47 55.03 3.84
CA ALA A 35 18.43 54.71 2.87
C ALA A 35 17.30 55.77 2.90
N PRO A 36 16.39 55.81 1.90
CA PRO A 36 15.26 56.74 1.88
C PRO A 36 14.19 56.50 2.95
N THR A 37 14.34 55.44 3.76
CA THR A 37 13.43 55.05 4.84
C THR A 37 14.22 54.49 6.01
N THR A 38 13.70 54.63 7.23
CA THR A 38 14.25 54.01 8.44
C THR A 38 13.68 52.62 8.70
N GLU A 39 12.56 52.27 8.05
CA GLU A 39 11.90 50.98 8.21
C GLU A 39 11.37 50.45 6.86
N ALA A 40 11.32 49.12 6.73
CA ALA A 40 10.68 48.44 5.62
C ALA A 40 9.89 47.21 6.10
N THR A 41 8.74 46.95 5.48
CA THR A 41 7.92 45.78 5.83
C THR A 41 8.58 44.50 5.31
N PHE A 42 8.75 43.52 6.18
CA PHE A 42 9.26 42.18 5.91
C PHE A 42 8.11 41.17 5.97
N SER A 43 8.01 40.24 5.01
CA SER A 43 7.06 39.11 5.06
C SER A 43 7.78 37.77 4.88
N VAL A 44 7.77 36.93 5.92
CA VAL A 44 8.38 35.58 5.89
C VAL A 44 7.73 34.72 4.83
N LYS A 45 6.40 34.77 4.71
CA LYS A 45 5.67 34.00 3.69
C LYS A 45 6.12 34.31 2.27
N ARG A 46 6.45 35.59 1.98
CA ARG A 46 6.90 36.00 0.64
C ARG A 46 8.37 35.63 0.41
N LEU A 47 9.21 35.82 1.42
CA LEU A 47 10.67 35.71 1.28
C LEU A 47 11.21 34.36 1.72
N GLY A 48 10.43 33.48 2.33
CA GLY A 48 10.89 32.15 2.76
C GLY A 48 12.09 32.18 3.70
N ILE A 49 12.28 33.27 4.46
CA ILE A 49 13.39 33.42 5.39
C ILE A 49 12.92 34.28 6.56
N GLN A 50 13.34 33.90 7.76
CA GLN A 50 13.01 34.58 9.01
C GLN A 50 14.32 34.84 9.78
N PRO A 51 15.05 35.93 9.45
CA PRO A 51 16.29 36.27 10.15
C PRO A 51 16.12 36.31 11.67
N ALA A 52 17.16 35.90 12.39
CA ALA A 52 17.15 35.90 13.85
C ALA A 52 16.94 37.32 14.41
N VAL A 53 16.14 37.41 15.47
CA VAL A 53 15.85 38.69 16.13
C VAL A 53 17.14 39.33 16.62
N GLY A 54 17.31 40.62 16.32
CA GLY A 54 18.48 41.41 16.72
C GLY A 54 19.74 41.20 15.88
N LYS A 55 19.78 40.23 14.94
CA LYS A 55 20.90 40.08 14.01
C LYS A 55 20.72 41.00 12.80
N ARG A 56 21.84 41.56 12.31
CA ARG A 56 21.88 42.33 11.05
C ARG A 56 21.88 41.37 9.87
N PHE A 57 21.18 41.74 8.80
CA PHE A 57 21.20 41.01 7.55
C PHE A 57 21.17 41.97 6.36
N HIS A 58 21.79 41.55 5.25
CA HIS A 58 21.78 42.30 3.99
C HIS A 58 20.50 41.98 3.21
N CYS A 59 19.86 42.99 2.64
CA CYS A 59 18.61 42.83 1.90
C CYS A 59 18.42 43.91 0.85
N GLU A 60 17.45 43.71 -0.03
CA GLU A 60 17.00 44.71 -0.98
C GLU A 60 15.62 45.23 -0.57
N ILE A 61 15.47 46.55 -0.59
CA ILE A 61 14.19 47.23 -0.36
C ILE A 61 13.69 47.89 -1.64
N ALA A 62 12.37 47.88 -1.84
CA ALA A 62 11.73 48.62 -2.91
C ALA A 62 10.39 49.21 -2.44
N PHE A 63 9.95 50.27 -3.10
CA PHE A 63 8.64 50.87 -2.84
C PHE A 63 7.55 50.08 -3.55
N VAL A 64 6.77 49.29 -2.81
CA VAL A 64 5.76 48.37 -3.34
C VAL A 64 4.40 48.69 -2.70
N LYS A 65 3.40 49.01 -3.53
CA LYS A 65 2.02 49.30 -3.07
C LYS A 65 1.98 50.35 -1.94
N ASN A 66 2.61 51.51 -2.16
CA ASN A 66 2.66 52.65 -1.23
C ASN A 66 3.43 52.42 0.09
N ARG A 67 4.30 51.42 0.15
CA ARG A 67 5.18 51.20 1.31
C ARG A 67 6.54 50.65 0.91
N TRP A 68 7.57 51.00 1.67
CA TRP A 68 8.86 50.33 1.57
C TRP A 68 8.73 48.90 2.08
N SER A 69 9.15 47.95 1.26
CA SER A 69 9.12 46.52 1.59
C SER A 69 10.46 45.89 1.27
N ILE A 70 10.88 44.94 2.10
CA ILE A 70 11.98 44.05 1.75
C ILE A 70 11.48 43.12 0.64
N VAL A 71 12.21 43.13 -0.47
CA VAL A 71 11.88 42.36 -1.67
C VAL A 71 12.78 41.17 -1.88
N GLU A 72 13.99 41.19 -1.33
CA GLU A 72 14.95 40.10 -1.35
C GLU A 72 15.85 40.16 -0.11
N VAL A 73 16.34 39.01 0.36
CA VAL A 73 17.39 38.92 1.38
C VAL A 73 18.65 38.43 0.68
N VAL A 74 19.74 39.19 0.81
CA VAL A 74 21.00 38.92 0.13
C VAL A 74 21.73 37.83 0.91
N MET A 75 21.90 36.67 0.28
CA MET A 75 22.51 35.47 0.85
C MET A 75 23.83 35.12 0.17
N ASP A 76 24.54 36.11 -0.39
CA ASP A 76 25.73 35.87 -1.23
C ASP A 76 26.92 35.28 -0.47
N HIS A 77 26.91 35.38 0.86
CA HIS A 77 27.86 34.70 1.73
C HIS A 77 27.60 33.19 1.86
N LEU A 78 26.40 32.72 1.49
CA LEU A 78 26.03 31.30 1.49
C LEU A 78 26.29 30.68 0.12
N PRO A 79 26.78 29.43 0.07
CA PRO A 79 26.98 28.74 -1.20
C PRO A 79 25.63 28.48 -1.89
N SER A 80 25.66 28.40 -3.23
CA SER A 80 24.47 28.11 -4.03
C SER A 80 23.95 26.68 -3.86
N THR A 81 24.81 25.78 -3.38
CA THR A 81 24.48 24.40 -3.04
C THR A 81 25.00 24.08 -1.64
N LEU A 82 24.24 23.29 -0.91
CA LEU A 82 24.62 22.73 0.37
C LEU A 82 24.64 21.21 0.24
N GLN A 83 25.68 20.57 0.78
CA GLN A 83 25.84 19.12 0.74
C GLN A 83 25.77 18.56 2.15
N SER A 84 25.06 17.43 2.29
CA SER A 84 24.98 16.68 3.56
C SER A 84 24.58 17.56 4.76
N VAL A 85 23.60 18.45 4.55
CA VAL A 85 23.06 19.30 5.60
C VAL A 85 22.23 18.44 6.55
N ARG A 86 22.56 18.51 7.84
CA ARG A 86 21.74 17.92 8.88
C ARG A 86 20.63 18.89 9.25
N ALA A 87 19.41 18.40 9.28
CA ALA A 87 18.24 19.19 9.66
C ALA A 87 17.24 18.35 10.45
N THR A 88 16.29 19.01 11.10
CA THR A 88 15.15 18.36 11.77
C THR A 88 13.86 18.68 11.06
N VAL A 89 12.97 17.70 10.96
CA VAL A 89 11.63 17.89 10.39
C VAL A 89 10.77 18.66 11.37
N GLU A 90 10.21 19.79 10.95
CA GLU A 90 9.23 20.54 11.74
C GLU A 90 7.87 19.82 11.79
N GLU A 91 6.91 20.32 12.59
CA GLU A 91 5.56 19.77 12.65
C GLU A 91 4.96 19.63 11.22
N GLY A 92 4.48 18.42 10.93
CA GLY A 92 4.50 17.83 9.59
C GLY A 92 3.67 18.53 8.50
N ALA A 93 3.79 18.02 7.27
CA ALA A 93 3.04 18.52 6.11
C ALA A 93 1.53 18.51 6.39
N ALA A 94 0.98 19.68 6.75
CA ALA A 94 -0.45 19.88 6.90
C ALA A 94 -1.18 19.47 5.61
N LYS A 95 -2.44 19.04 5.71
CA LYS A 95 -3.29 18.68 4.55
C LYS A 95 -3.15 19.71 3.43
N GLY A 96 -2.51 19.32 2.33
CA GLY A 96 -2.34 20.16 1.13
C GLY A 96 -0.98 20.84 0.94
N VAL A 97 -0.02 20.67 1.85
CA VAL A 97 1.34 21.22 1.71
C VAL A 97 2.22 20.28 0.88
N ARG A 98 2.93 20.82 -0.12
CA ARG A 98 3.83 20.08 -1.02
C ARG A 98 5.25 19.95 -0.45
N GLY A 99 5.42 19.38 0.74
CA GLY A 99 6.73 19.07 1.33
C GLY A 99 6.84 19.31 2.83
N TYR A 100 8.00 18.96 3.39
CA TYR A 100 8.34 19.13 4.80
C TYR A 100 9.20 20.37 4.99
N MET A 101 8.90 21.14 6.04
CA MET A 101 9.79 22.21 6.50
C MET A 101 10.90 21.60 7.36
N LEU A 102 12.12 22.09 7.16
CA LEU A 102 13.31 21.60 7.84
C LEU A 102 14.00 22.74 8.58
N THR A 103 14.39 22.50 9.83
CA THR A 103 15.27 23.38 10.59
C THR A 103 16.71 22.85 10.51
N PRO A 104 17.66 23.56 9.88
CA PRO A 104 19.07 23.15 9.85
C PRO A 104 19.66 23.04 11.26
N LEU A 105 20.54 22.05 11.47
CA LEU A 105 21.25 21.82 12.74
C LEU A 105 22.74 22.18 12.68
N ASP A 106 23.28 22.41 11.48
CA ASP A 106 24.72 22.62 11.28
C ASP A 106 25.16 24.03 11.69
N SER A 107 25.75 24.16 12.88
CA SER A 107 26.24 25.45 13.41
C SER A 107 27.42 26.05 12.63
N GLY A 108 28.01 25.30 11.69
CA GLY A 108 29.13 25.75 10.87
C GLY A 108 28.73 26.50 9.60
N LEU A 109 27.45 26.45 9.23
CA LEU A 109 26.88 27.20 8.13
C LEU A 109 25.92 28.22 8.76
N ASP A 110 26.05 29.52 8.45
CA ASP A 110 25.15 30.57 8.97
C ASP A 110 23.78 30.47 8.27
N LEU A 111 23.08 29.36 8.51
CA LEU A 111 21.76 29.04 7.95
C LEU A 111 20.63 29.49 8.87
N ASP A 112 20.94 30.30 9.88
CA ASP A 112 19.97 30.78 10.86
C ASP A 112 18.82 31.52 10.16
N GLY A 113 17.60 30.99 10.34
CA GLY A 113 16.39 31.58 9.78
C GLY A 113 16.12 31.29 8.31
N VAL A 114 17.02 30.58 7.62
CA VAL A 114 16.85 30.15 6.22
C VAL A 114 15.82 29.03 6.15
N ALA A 115 14.77 29.18 5.31
CA ALA A 115 13.86 28.06 5.08
C ALA A 115 14.53 26.99 4.22
N LEU A 116 14.68 25.81 4.80
CA LEU A 116 15.02 24.58 4.10
C LEU A 116 13.76 23.75 3.93
N VAL A 117 13.48 23.32 2.70
CA VAL A 117 12.27 22.56 2.37
C VAL A 117 12.67 21.22 1.76
N LEU A 118 12.07 20.14 2.24
CA LEU A 118 12.17 18.81 1.63
C LEU A 118 10.92 18.54 0.77
N PRO A 119 11.05 18.57 -0.57
CA PRO A 119 9.90 18.38 -1.45
C PRO A 119 9.32 16.97 -1.34
N GLN A 120 7.99 16.85 -1.43
CA GLN A 120 7.28 15.57 -1.38
C GLN A 120 7.79 14.56 -2.44
N ALA A 121 8.15 15.04 -3.64
CA ALA A 121 8.66 14.19 -4.71
C ALA A 121 9.98 13.49 -4.33
N ILE A 122 10.85 14.14 -3.54
CA ILE A 122 12.10 13.56 -3.05
C ILE A 122 11.81 12.46 -2.03
N VAL A 123 10.84 12.70 -1.13
CA VAL A 123 10.38 11.73 -0.13
C VAL A 123 9.78 10.49 -0.80
N GLU A 124 8.91 10.69 -1.80
CA GLU A 124 8.30 9.61 -2.58
C GLU A 124 9.34 8.81 -3.37
N HIS A 125 10.34 9.48 -3.96
CA HIS A 125 11.44 8.81 -4.65
C HIS A 125 12.28 7.92 -3.71
N ALA A 126 12.41 8.34 -2.44
CA ALA A 126 13.04 7.57 -1.38
C ALA A 126 12.17 6.43 -0.82
N GLY A 127 10.97 6.20 -1.37
CA GLY A 127 10.06 5.14 -0.93
C GLY A 127 9.40 5.41 0.42
N ILE A 128 9.42 6.65 0.89
CA ILE A 128 8.87 7.06 2.18
C ILE A 128 7.47 7.65 1.95
N ALA A 129 6.52 7.23 2.77
CA ALA A 129 5.17 7.78 2.78
C ALA A 129 5.03 8.97 3.74
N PHE A 130 5.66 8.88 4.90
CA PHE A 130 5.58 9.88 5.95
C PHE A 130 6.87 9.91 6.78
N ILE A 131 7.28 11.12 7.21
CA ILE A 131 8.39 11.35 8.15
C ILE A 131 7.81 12.00 9.41
N ARG A 132 8.12 11.45 10.59
CA ARG A 132 7.64 12.02 11.86
C ARG A 132 8.28 13.38 12.13
N ALA A 133 7.53 14.30 12.73
CA ALA A 133 8.09 15.54 13.26
C ALA A 133 9.21 15.25 14.26
N GLY A 134 10.25 16.09 14.27
CA GLY A 134 11.45 15.92 15.09
C GLY A 134 12.45 14.90 14.53
N THR A 135 12.14 14.18 13.45
CA THR A 135 13.10 13.26 12.82
C THR A 135 14.27 14.05 12.23
N GLU A 136 15.49 13.64 12.56
CA GLU A 136 16.69 14.15 11.90
C GLU A 136 16.80 13.62 10.47
N VAL A 137 17.10 14.51 9.54
CA VAL A 137 17.30 14.22 8.13
C VAL A 137 18.67 14.71 7.69
N LEU A 138 19.19 14.05 6.66
CA LEU A 138 20.43 14.42 5.97
C LEU A 138 20.10 14.65 4.50
N VAL A 139 20.31 15.87 4.00
CA VAL A 139 19.92 16.27 2.64
C VAL A 139 21.03 17.02 1.91
N ASP A 140 21.03 16.90 0.58
CA ASP A 140 21.66 17.92 -0.27
C ASP A 140 20.58 18.93 -0.67
N ALA A 141 20.94 20.20 -0.77
CA ALA A 141 20.00 21.26 -1.10
C ALA A 141 20.58 22.26 -2.09
N GLN A 142 19.71 22.84 -2.90
CA GLN A 142 20.05 23.87 -3.86
C GLN A 142 19.26 25.14 -3.57
N ARG A 143 19.93 26.30 -3.69
CA ARG A 143 19.30 27.61 -3.52
C ARG A 143 18.29 27.85 -4.64
N SER A 144 17.07 28.21 -4.24
CA SER A 144 15.95 28.56 -5.10
C SER A 144 15.39 29.91 -4.63
N GLY A 145 15.96 31.00 -5.15
CA GLY A 145 15.73 32.35 -4.63
C GLY A 145 16.29 32.50 -3.21
N SER A 146 15.41 32.73 -2.25
CA SER A 146 15.72 32.98 -0.84
C SER A 146 15.47 31.76 0.08
N ARG A 147 15.19 30.59 -0.51
CA ARG A 147 15.05 29.31 0.21
C ARG A 147 16.03 28.28 -0.33
N PHE A 148 16.29 27.24 0.45
CA PHE A 148 16.95 26.04 -0.03
C PHE A 148 15.92 24.92 -0.19
N GLU A 149 15.94 24.28 -1.35
CA GLU A 149 15.12 23.11 -1.63
C GLU A 149 16.02 21.88 -1.66
N ALA A 150 15.66 20.87 -0.88
CA ALA A 150 16.37 19.59 -0.89
C ALA A 150 16.25 18.96 -2.27
N THR A 151 17.39 18.58 -2.84
CA THR A 151 17.50 17.87 -4.12
C THR A 151 17.69 16.38 -3.91
N THR A 152 18.31 15.99 -2.79
CA THR A 152 18.56 14.59 -2.43
C THR A 152 18.28 14.40 -0.95
N LEU A 153 17.61 13.30 -0.60
CA LEU A 153 17.47 12.81 0.77
C LEU A 153 18.39 11.60 0.96
N HIS A 154 19.39 11.73 1.83
CA HIS A 154 20.34 10.67 2.15
C HIS A 154 19.83 9.78 3.29
N ALA A 155 19.24 10.40 4.31
CA ALA A 155 18.61 9.74 5.44
C ALA A 155 17.45 10.60 5.98
N PRO A 156 16.38 10.02 6.53
CA PRO A 156 16.11 8.58 6.64
C PRO A 156 15.76 7.94 5.29
N HIS A 157 15.76 6.60 5.23
CA HIS A 157 15.31 5.82 4.07
C HIS A 157 14.19 4.84 4.48
N ALA A 158 13.42 4.35 3.51
CA ALA A 158 12.24 3.50 3.79
C ALA A 158 12.55 2.23 4.62
N GLY A 159 13.77 1.70 4.55
CA GLY A 159 14.22 0.55 5.38
C GLY A 159 14.16 0.80 6.88
N GLN A 160 14.20 2.07 7.31
CA GLN A 160 14.10 2.45 8.73
C GLN A 160 12.67 2.39 9.27
N ALA A 161 11.68 2.08 8.44
CA ALA A 161 10.29 1.91 8.87
C ALA A 161 10.09 0.70 9.80
N PHE A 162 11.02 -0.26 9.81
CA PHE A 162 10.92 -1.47 10.64
C PHE A 162 12.23 -1.70 11.42
N PRO A 163 12.28 -1.31 12.71
CA PRO A 163 13.48 -1.50 13.53
C PRO A 163 13.78 -3.00 13.67
N GLY A 164 15.05 -3.38 13.43
CA GLY A 164 15.54 -4.76 13.56
C GLY A 164 15.84 -5.50 12.26
N GLY A 165 15.52 -4.92 11.10
CA GLY A 165 15.74 -5.55 9.79
C GLY A 165 14.82 -6.77 9.60
N ARG A 166 14.07 -6.81 8.49
CA ARG A 166 13.31 -8.01 8.12
C ARG A 166 14.04 -8.68 6.96
N PRO A 167 15.08 -9.50 7.21
CA PRO A 167 15.72 -10.23 6.14
C PRO A 167 14.69 -11.09 5.41
N ALA A 168 14.80 -11.15 4.10
CA ALA A 168 13.96 -12.00 3.27
C ALA A 168 14.03 -13.44 3.81
N GLY A 169 12.86 -14.04 4.11
CA GLY A 169 12.74 -15.42 4.57
C GLY A 169 12.68 -15.66 6.09
N ALA A 170 12.89 -14.67 6.96
CA ALA A 170 12.68 -14.83 8.40
C ALA A 170 11.22 -14.49 8.80
N ALA A 171 10.63 -15.27 9.71
CA ALA A 171 9.25 -15.20 10.22
C ALA A 171 8.58 -13.82 10.08
N GLN A 172 7.98 -13.56 8.92
CA GLN A 172 7.47 -12.24 8.56
C GLN A 172 6.21 -11.95 9.36
N ARG A 173 6.29 -11.03 10.32
CA ARG A 173 5.09 -10.51 10.99
C ARG A 173 4.31 -9.63 10.01
N PRO A 174 3.00 -9.85 9.85
CA PRO A 174 2.19 -9.01 8.98
C PRO A 174 2.13 -7.58 9.50
N VAL A 175 2.07 -6.62 8.58
CA VAL A 175 2.11 -5.19 8.86
C VAL A 175 0.74 -4.58 8.58
N VAL A 176 0.30 -3.68 9.44
CA VAL A 176 -0.85 -2.83 9.17
C VAL A 176 -0.42 -1.69 8.24
N ALA A 177 -1.15 -1.54 7.14
CA ALA A 177 -0.93 -0.46 6.19
C ALA A 177 -2.18 0.41 6.04
N PHE A 178 -1.99 1.72 5.95
CA PHE A 178 -3.02 2.75 5.97
C PHE A 178 -3.15 3.41 4.60
N ALA A 179 -4.37 3.53 4.11
CA ALA A 179 -4.65 4.06 2.79
C ALA A 179 -4.29 5.54 2.70
N MET A 180 -3.47 5.91 1.72
CA MET A 180 -3.04 7.31 1.58
C MET A 180 -4.02 8.16 0.80
N ASN A 181 -4.85 7.53 -0.05
CA ASN A 181 -5.80 8.18 -0.93
C ASN A 181 -7.13 7.45 -0.90
N THR A 182 -8.22 8.19 -1.11
CA THR A 182 -9.51 7.58 -1.40
C THR A 182 -9.47 6.95 -2.79
N TRP A 183 -9.98 5.73 -2.91
CA TRP A 183 -10.02 4.96 -4.14
C TRP A 183 -11.37 4.28 -4.31
N SER A 184 -11.86 4.27 -5.55
CA SER A 184 -13.01 3.48 -5.99
C SER A 184 -12.62 2.63 -7.19
N ALA A 185 -13.28 1.49 -7.37
CA ALA A 185 -12.89 0.43 -8.29
C ALA A 185 -12.83 0.77 -9.80
N SER A 186 -13.00 2.02 -10.24
CA SER A 186 -13.23 2.33 -11.66
C SER A 186 -11.99 2.49 -12.55
N SER A 187 -10.78 2.76 -12.03
CA SER A 187 -9.64 3.09 -12.93
C SER A 187 -8.20 2.74 -12.50
N ALA A 188 -7.87 2.70 -11.20
CA ALA A 188 -6.47 2.51 -10.78
C ALA A 188 -5.99 1.03 -10.84
N LYS A 189 -4.72 0.80 -11.17
CA LYS A 189 -4.07 -0.53 -11.15
C LYS A 189 -3.54 -0.93 -9.76
N ALA A 190 -3.23 0.07 -8.94
CA ALA A 190 -2.76 -0.10 -7.57
C ALA A 190 -3.18 1.12 -6.73
N VAL A 191 -3.22 0.92 -5.41
CA VAL A 191 -3.55 1.94 -4.41
C VAL A 191 -2.35 2.12 -3.49
N PRO A 192 -1.93 3.36 -3.18
CA PRO A 192 -0.83 3.61 -2.26
C PRO A 192 -1.30 3.47 -0.81
N PHE A 193 -0.52 2.72 -0.04
CA PHE A 193 -0.66 2.58 1.40
C PHE A 193 0.65 2.92 2.10
N ALA A 194 0.54 3.42 3.31
CA ALA A 194 1.65 3.73 4.20
C ALA A 194 1.71 2.70 5.32
N THR A 195 2.88 2.16 5.62
CA THR A 195 3.02 1.19 6.71
C THR A 195 3.08 1.88 8.07
N HIS A 196 2.66 1.18 9.11
CA HIS A 196 2.88 1.62 10.49
C HIS A 196 4.00 0.82 11.15
N GLY A 197 4.85 1.52 11.89
CA GLY A 197 5.87 0.96 12.75
C GLY A 197 5.93 1.78 14.03
N GLU A 198 5.64 1.15 15.16
CA GLU A 198 5.73 1.79 16.47
C GLU A 198 7.17 2.29 16.71
N GLY A 199 7.31 3.56 17.11
CA GLY A 199 8.61 4.21 17.32
C GLY A 199 9.47 4.43 16.06
N ALA A 200 9.04 3.96 14.88
CA ALA A 200 9.82 4.10 13.65
C ALA A 200 9.81 5.57 13.17
N PRO A 201 10.96 6.16 12.77
CA PRO A 201 11.04 7.57 12.36
C PRO A 201 10.27 7.86 11.06
N VAL A 202 10.02 6.83 10.25
CA VAL A 202 9.35 6.93 8.94
C VAL A 202 8.35 5.81 8.71
N SER A 203 7.38 6.06 7.83
CA SER A 203 6.50 5.05 7.25
C SER A 203 6.93 4.74 5.83
N ALA A 204 7.00 3.46 5.45
CA ALA A 204 7.29 3.04 4.09
C ALA A 204 6.05 3.17 3.19
N MET A 205 6.26 3.57 1.95
CA MET A 205 5.25 3.58 0.89
C MET A 205 5.18 2.19 0.24
N ILE A 206 3.98 1.63 0.14
CA ILE A 206 3.71 0.38 -0.57
C ILE A 206 2.53 0.53 -1.52
N TRP A 207 2.57 -0.17 -2.65
CA TRP A 207 1.51 -0.16 -3.64
C TRP A 207 0.78 -1.51 -3.66
N VAL A 208 -0.48 -1.51 -3.25
CA VAL A 208 -1.33 -2.71 -3.25
C VAL A 208 -2.10 -2.78 -4.56
N LYS A 209 -1.97 -3.89 -5.30
CA LYS A 209 -2.68 -4.08 -6.58
C LYS A 209 -4.20 -4.06 -6.36
N THR A 210 -4.93 -3.34 -7.21
CA THR A 210 -6.39 -3.27 -7.11
C THR A 210 -7.06 -4.61 -7.34
N SER A 211 -6.44 -5.50 -8.12
CA SER A 211 -6.90 -6.89 -8.28
C SER A 211 -6.88 -7.68 -6.97
N ALA A 212 -5.89 -7.44 -6.09
CA ALA A 212 -5.81 -8.11 -4.79
C ALA A 212 -6.91 -7.59 -3.84
N LEU A 213 -7.16 -6.28 -3.83
CA LEU A 213 -8.26 -5.68 -3.05
C LEU A 213 -9.62 -6.22 -3.49
N ARG A 214 -9.88 -6.23 -4.81
CA ARG A 214 -11.12 -6.75 -5.39
C ARG A 214 -11.33 -8.23 -5.11
N ALA A 215 -10.27 -9.04 -5.13
CA ALA A 215 -10.35 -10.46 -4.79
C ALA A 215 -10.86 -10.70 -3.36
N LEU A 216 -10.69 -9.72 -2.46
CA LEU A 216 -11.18 -9.75 -1.09
C LEU A 216 -12.53 -9.02 -0.92
N GLY A 217 -13.22 -8.69 -2.01
CA GLY A 217 -14.51 -7.99 -1.99
C GLY A 217 -14.43 -6.48 -1.73
N ILE A 218 -13.23 -5.90 -1.65
CA ILE A 218 -13.04 -4.47 -1.35
C ILE A 218 -13.30 -3.65 -2.63
N GLN A 219 -14.39 -2.88 -2.63
CA GLN A 219 -14.80 -2.03 -3.77
C GLN A 219 -14.35 -0.57 -3.63
N ALA A 220 -14.16 -0.11 -2.39
CA ALA A 220 -13.75 1.24 -2.07
C ALA A 220 -12.79 1.25 -0.88
N VAL A 221 -11.90 2.24 -0.88
CA VAL A 221 -10.99 2.54 0.22
C VAL A 221 -11.08 4.03 0.50
N GLN A 222 -11.17 4.41 1.75
CA GLN A 222 -11.11 5.81 2.18
C GLN A 222 -9.71 6.16 2.65
N ARG A 223 -9.29 7.40 2.43
CA ARG A 223 -8.02 7.91 2.96
C ARG A 223 -8.00 7.84 4.50
N ALA A 224 -6.99 7.18 5.05
CA ALA A 224 -6.68 7.21 6.47
C ALA A 224 -5.89 8.47 6.85
N THR A 225 -6.03 8.88 8.10
CA THR A 225 -5.02 9.72 8.77
C THR A 225 -4.05 8.76 9.44
N LEU A 226 -2.74 8.93 9.22
CA LEU A 226 -1.74 8.09 9.87
C LEU A 226 -1.81 8.34 11.38
N PRO A 227 -2.02 7.31 12.20
CA PRO A 227 -2.16 7.50 13.62
C PRO A 227 -0.78 7.68 14.24
N GLU A 228 -0.61 8.76 15.01
CA GLU A 228 0.56 8.94 15.87
C GLU A 228 0.46 8.08 17.14
N THR A 229 -0.75 7.64 17.51
CA THR A 229 -1.09 7.01 18.79
C THR A 229 -1.91 5.72 18.73
N ASP A 230 -2.43 5.30 17.56
CA ASP A 230 -3.17 4.02 17.46
C ASP A 230 -2.22 2.86 17.71
N THR A 231 -2.72 1.87 18.45
CA THR A 231 -2.02 0.61 18.65
C THR A 231 -2.27 -0.36 17.49
N ASP A 232 -1.31 -1.26 17.24
CA ASP A 232 -1.48 -2.37 16.30
C ASP A 232 -2.71 -3.23 16.63
N GLU A 233 -3.05 -3.37 17.91
CA GLU A 233 -4.20 -4.14 18.39
C GLU A 233 -5.54 -3.51 17.98
N GLN A 234 -5.70 -2.20 18.17
CA GLN A 234 -6.90 -1.47 17.72
C GLN A 234 -7.09 -1.57 16.21
N SER A 235 -6.00 -1.47 15.46
CA SER A 235 -6.03 -1.62 14.00
C SER A 235 -6.46 -3.03 13.58
N ARG A 236 -5.98 -4.07 14.27
CA ARG A 236 -6.37 -5.46 14.02
C ARG A 236 -7.84 -5.70 14.34
N ALA A 237 -8.34 -5.20 15.47
CA ALA A 237 -9.75 -5.33 15.83
C ALA A 237 -10.69 -4.68 14.80
N LEU A 238 -10.32 -3.51 14.26
CA LEU A 238 -11.08 -2.87 13.17
C LEU A 238 -11.04 -3.71 11.89
N ILE A 239 -9.87 -4.21 11.51
CA ILE A 239 -9.73 -5.11 10.35
C ILE A 239 -10.60 -6.35 10.52
N ASP A 240 -10.64 -6.95 11.71
CA ASP A 240 -11.48 -8.11 12.00
C ASP A 240 -12.98 -7.77 11.90
N SER A 241 -13.40 -6.60 12.37
CA SER A 241 -14.78 -6.13 12.22
C SER A 241 -15.20 -5.96 10.74
N TRP A 242 -14.31 -5.39 9.91
CA TRP A 242 -14.54 -5.29 8.47
C TRP A 242 -14.55 -6.65 7.80
N SER A 243 -13.75 -7.59 8.30
CA SER A 243 -13.76 -8.97 7.82
C SER A 243 -15.13 -9.61 8.04
N VAL A 244 -15.82 -9.31 9.16
CA VAL A 244 -17.20 -9.76 9.40
C VAL A 244 -18.16 -9.09 8.40
N ILE A 245 -18.07 -7.79 8.20
CA ILE A 245 -18.97 -7.06 7.28
C ILE A 245 -18.79 -7.50 5.83
N LEU A 246 -17.55 -7.70 5.37
CA LEU A 246 -17.24 -8.20 4.02
C LEU A 246 -17.74 -9.63 3.78
N ARG A 247 -17.93 -10.42 4.85
CA ARG A 247 -18.57 -11.75 4.80
C ARG A 247 -20.10 -11.68 4.81
N GLY A 248 -20.66 -10.54 5.18
CA GLY A 248 -22.10 -10.30 5.25
C GLY A 248 -22.76 -9.97 3.90
N PRO A 249 -24.01 -9.47 3.93
CA PRO A 249 -24.78 -9.06 2.76
C PRO A 249 -24.03 -8.07 1.85
N ARG A 250 -24.34 -8.13 0.55
CA ARG A 250 -23.69 -7.29 -0.47
C ARG A 250 -23.85 -5.79 -0.19
N GLU A 251 -25.03 -5.37 0.25
CA GLU A 251 -25.35 -3.97 0.54
C GLU A 251 -24.43 -3.40 1.63
N ASP A 252 -24.22 -4.17 2.71
CA ASP A 252 -23.31 -3.79 3.80
C ASP A 252 -21.86 -3.68 3.33
N SER A 253 -21.44 -4.58 2.44
CA SER A 253 -20.08 -4.58 1.87
C SER A 253 -19.83 -3.41 0.91
N GLU A 254 -20.84 -2.99 0.15
CA GLU A 254 -20.73 -1.86 -0.78
C GLU A 254 -20.73 -0.51 -0.04
N ALA A 255 -21.37 -0.46 1.13
CA ALA A 255 -21.33 0.69 2.03
C ALA A 255 -20.04 0.77 2.88
N LEU A 256 -19.26 -0.32 2.94
CA LEU A 256 -18.09 -0.41 3.80
C LEU A 256 -16.91 0.44 3.29
N ALA A 257 -16.51 1.42 4.10
CA ALA A 257 -15.33 2.25 3.83
C ALA A 257 -14.13 1.75 4.66
N ILE A 258 -13.19 1.09 3.98
CA ILE A 258 -11.96 0.56 4.59
C ILE A 258 -10.85 1.59 4.49
N ASP A 259 -10.05 1.76 5.55
CA ASP A 259 -8.92 2.69 5.56
C ASP A 259 -7.57 2.04 5.88
N ARG A 260 -7.57 0.78 6.32
CA ARG A 260 -6.35 0.01 6.62
C ARG A 260 -6.49 -1.44 6.19
N VAL A 261 -5.35 -2.08 5.97
CA VAL A 261 -5.26 -3.48 5.54
C VAL A 261 -4.12 -4.18 6.25
N LEU A 262 -4.21 -5.51 6.36
CA LEU A 262 -3.11 -6.33 6.86
C LEU A 262 -2.37 -6.94 5.67
N VAL A 263 -1.06 -6.74 5.59
CA VAL A 263 -0.24 -7.15 4.42
C VAL A 263 1.06 -7.82 4.82
N TRP A 264 1.57 -8.66 3.94
CA TRP A 264 2.98 -9.02 3.89
C TRP A 264 3.71 -8.15 2.89
N ILE A 265 4.90 -7.74 3.30
CA ILE A 265 5.81 -6.89 2.55
C ILE A 265 7.20 -7.51 2.55
N GLU A 266 7.99 -7.17 1.54
CA GLU A 266 9.38 -7.59 1.43
C GLU A 266 10.27 -6.40 1.03
N SER A 267 11.52 -6.41 1.48
CA SER A 267 12.52 -5.44 1.01
C SER A 267 12.84 -5.74 -0.45
N ALA A 268 12.95 -4.69 -1.27
CA ALA A 268 13.34 -4.82 -2.67
C ALA A 268 14.86 -4.99 -2.88
N GLY A 269 15.63 -5.29 -1.82
CA GLY A 269 17.07 -5.56 -1.88
C GLY A 269 17.99 -4.34 -1.75
N GLU A 270 17.45 -3.11 -1.78
CA GLU A 270 18.25 -1.86 -1.71
C GLU A 270 18.05 -1.06 -0.40
N ASP A 271 17.43 -1.62 0.64
CA ASP A 271 17.06 -0.97 1.92
C ASP A 271 16.26 0.35 1.78
N ARG A 272 15.91 0.75 0.57
CA ARG A 272 15.24 2.01 0.22
C ARG A 272 13.82 1.81 -0.29
N ARG A 273 13.39 0.56 -0.49
CA ARG A 273 12.08 0.24 -1.07
C ARG A 273 11.50 -1.03 -0.48
N TRP A 274 10.17 -1.00 -0.29
CA TRP A 274 9.37 -2.13 0.16
C TRP A 274 8.32 -2.47 -0.89
N ASN A 275 8.16 -3.77 -1.14
CA ASN A 275 7.17 -4.29 -2.08
C ASN A 275 6.02 -4.97 -1.35
N PHE A 276 4.83 -4.85 -1.94
CA PHE A 276 3.68 -5.66 -1.55
C PHE A 276 3.88 -7.10 -2.04
N LEU A 277 3.87 -8.05 -1.10
CA LEU A 277 3.93 -9.48 -1.39
C LEU A 277 2.52 -10.09 -1.42
N ARG A 278 1.75 -9.90 -0.34
CA ARG A 278 0.43 -10.51 -0.18
C ARG A 278 -0.49 -9.65 0.68
N LEU A 279 -1.78 -9.63 0.33
CA LEU A 279 -2.85 -9.06 1.13
C LEU A 279 -3.42 -10.15 2.02
N LEU A 280 -3.51 -9.89 3.32
CA LEU A 280 -3.93 -10.86 4.32
C LEU A 280 -5.36 -10.58 4.79
N ALA A 281 -5.72 -9.34 5.09
CA ALA A 281 -7.05 -8.97 5.60
C ALA A 281 -7.39 -7.52 5.18
N PRO A 282 -8.67 -7.07 5.21
CA PRO A 282 -9.83 -7.65 5.93
C PRO A 282 -10.59 -8.80 5.25
N GLY A 283 -10.60 -8.96 3.93
CA GLY A 283 -11.47 -9.98 3.31
C GLY A 283 -10.89 -11.39 3.29
N MET A 284 -10.29 -11.88 4.39
CA MET A 284 -9.69 -13.22 4.41
C MET A 284 -10.64 -14.26 3.81
N PHE A 285 -10.17 -14.93 2.76
CA PHE A 285 -10.47 -16.32 2.54
C PHE A 285 -10.03 -17.06 3.80
N ARG A 286 -10.96 -17.70 4.53
CA ARG A 286 -10.55 -18.52 5.68
C ARG A 286 -9.55 -19.56 5.16
N VAL A 287 -8.33 -19.59 5.67
CA VAL A 287 -7.37 -20.66 5.39
C VAL A 287 -7.76 -21.85 6.26
N PRO A 288 -7.75 -23.10 5.74
CA PRO A 288 -7.99 -24.27 6.58
C PRO A 288 -7.11 -24.28 7.83
N THR A 289 -7.69 -24.71 8.94
CA THR A 289 -6.99 -24.81 10.23
C THR A 289 -6.26 -26.13 10.40
N ALA A 290 -6.62 -27.15 9.62
CA ALA A 290 -5.98 -28.45 9.54
C ALA A 290 -6.23 -29.10 8.17
N ASP A 291 -5.40 -30.08 7.80
CA ASP A 291 -5.65 -30.93 6.64
C ASP A 291 -6.87 -31.85 6.86
N GLY A 292 -7.69 -32.02 5.83
CA GLY A 292 -8.92 -32.81 5.91
C GLY A 292 -10.11 -32.09 6.56
N GLU A 293 -9.98 -30.80 6.86
CA GLU A 293 -11.10 -29.96 7.28
C GLU A 293 -12.15 -29.92 6.17
N VAL A 294 -13.43 -30.10 6.53
CA VAL A 294 -14.54 -30.18 5.57
C VAL A 294 -15.54 -29.07 5.81
N ILE A 295 -15.96 -28.43 4.73
CA ILE A 295 -17.05 -27.46 4.73
C ILE A 295 -18.08 -27.90 3.69
N ASP A 296 -19.22 -28.36 4.21
CA ASP A 296 -20.35 -28.85 3.43
C ASP A 296 -21.31 -27.73 3.07
N TRP A 297 -22.05 -27.93 1.98
CA TRP A 297 -23.14 -27.05 1.56
C TRP A 297 -22.70 -25.63 1.17
N VAL A 298 -21.53 -25.49 0.56
CA VAL A 298 -21.03 -24.20 0.08
C VAL A 298 -21.77 -23.83 -1.21
N ALA A 299 -22.60 -22.79 -1.16
CA ALA A 299 -23.30 -22.31 -2.33
C ALA A 299 -22.36 -21.52 -3.26
N GLY A 300 -22.46 -21.77 -4.56
CA GLY A 300 -21.68 -21.07 -5.56
C GLY A 300 -22.39 -20.97 -6.91
N THR A 301 -21.80 -20.20 -7.81
CA THR A 301 -22.25 -20.03 -9.19
C THR A 301 -21.13 -20.43 -10.12
N VAL A 302 -21.43 -21.27 -11.10
CA VAL A 302 -20.47 -21.68 -12.12
C VAL A 302 -20.05 -20.45 -12.93
N ASP A 303 -18.74 -20.24 -13.02
CA ASP A 303 -18.09 -19.15 -13.74
C ASP A 303 -17.65 -19.61 -15.13
N SER A 304 -17.10 -20.82 -15.23
CA SER A 304 -16.78 -21.41 -16.53
C SER A 304 -16.63 -22.92 -16.45
N VAL A 305 -16.91 -23.60 -17.57
CA VAL A 305 -16.68 -25.03 -17.76
C VAL A 305 -15.74 -25.22 -18.94
N LYS A 306 -14.63 -25.91 -18.74
CA LYS A 306 -13.61 -26.15 -19.79
C LYS A 306 -13.19 -27.60 -19.82
N VAL A 307 -12.92 -28.15 -21.00
CA VAL A 307 -12.30 -29.48 -21.12
C VAL A 307 -10.93 -29.46 -20.44
N HIS A 308 -10.72 -30.35 -19.48
CA HIS A 308 -9.45 -30.55 -18.83
C HIS A 308 -8.60 -31.52 -19.64
N VAL A 309 -7.51 -31.01 -20.21
CA VAL A 309 -6.49 -31.83 -20.87
C VAL A 309 -5.37 -32.08 -19.87
N PRO A 310 -5.15 -33.33 -19.39
CA PRO A 310 -4.03 -33.63 -18.50
C PRO A 310 -2.71 -33.28 -19.19
N ARG A 311 -1.81 -32.59 -18.48
CA ARG A 311 -0.56 -32.05 -19.04
C ARG A 311 0.53 -33.13 -19.31
N GLN A 312 0.17 -34.40 -19.47
CA GLN A 312 1.12 -35.52 -19.60
C GLN A 312 1.17 -36.19 -20.98
N GLN A 313 0.61 -35.60 -22.03
CA GLN A 313 0.80 -36.07 -23.42
C GLN A 313 1.26 -34.96 -24.38
N ALA A 314 2.16 -34.09 -23.93
CA ALA A 314 2.85 -33.11 -24.77
C ALA A 314 4.38 -33.37 -24.82
N GLY A 315 4.77 -34.64 -24.86
CA GLY A 315 6.19 -35.05 -24.83
C GLY A 315 6.43 -36.41 -25.47
N ALA A 316 5.98 -36.63 -26.71
CA ALA A 316 6.42 -37.76 -27.54
C ALA A 316 6.27 -37.47 -29.05
N ALA A 317 6.56 -36.24 -29.47
CA ALA A 317 6.66 -35.87 -30.88
C ALA A 317 7.86 -34.96 -31.12
N LEU A 318 9.06 -35.44 -30.76
CA LEU A 318 10.35 -34.88 -31.17
C LEU A 318 11.47 -35.83 -30.69
N GLN A 319 11.62 -36.96 -31.38
CA GLN A 319 12.88 -37.68 -31.62
C GLN A 319 12.57 -38.96 -32.41
N ALA A 320 12.37 -38.78 -33.71
CA ALA A 320 12.45 -39.87 -34.70
C ALA A 320 13.68 -39.62 -35.56
N SER A 321 14.85 -39.99 -35.04
CA SER A 321 16.06 -40.20 -35.84
C SER A 321 17.18 -40.79 -34.96
N GLY A 322 17.60 -42.02 -35.27
CA GLY A 322 18.85 -42.61 -34.77
C GLY A 322 18.73 -44.00 -34.15
N SER A 323 18.94 -45.02 -34.99
CA SER A 323 19.01 -46.46 -34.70
C SER A 323 20.15 -46.88 -33.75
N GLY A 324 19.93 -47.96 -32.98
CA GLY A 324 21.03 -48.87 -32.59
C GLY A 324 20.87 -49.68 -31.30
N ALA A 325 20.44 -50.95 -31.47
CA ALA A 325 20.80 -52.16 -30.72
C ALA A 325 20.42 -52.38 -29.22
N ASP A 326 19.58 -53.40 -29.04
CA ASP A 326 19.29 -54.28 -27.88
C ASP A 326 20.52 -55.06 -27.33
N PRO A 327 20.41 -55.96 -26.31
CA PRO A 327 19.62 -55.94 -25.06
C PRO A 327 20.43 -56.49 -23.84
N GLN A 328 20.02 -56.24 -22.58
CA GLN A 328 20.25 -57.19 -21.47
C GLN A 328 19.43 -56.91 -20.19
N SER A 329 18.35 -57.67 -20.06
CA SER A 329 17.89 -58.48 -18.90
C SER A 329 18.19 -58.04 -17.45
N GLY A 330 17.11 -57.86 -16.67
CA GLY A 330 17.09 -57.96 -15.21
C GLY A 330 15.65 -57.92 -14.66
N PRO A 331 15.24 -58.82 -13.74
CA PRO A 331 13.84 -59.19 -13.56
C PRO A 331 13.04 -58.27 -12.63
N ALA A 332 11.75 -58.18 -12.95
CA ALA A 332 10.71 -57.58 -12.15
C ALA A 332 10.55 -58.27 -10.78
N THR A 333 10.35 -57.47 -9.74
CA THR A 333 9.55 -57.86 -8.57
C THR A 333 8.51 -56.78 -8.28
N PRO A 334 7.25 -57.16 -8.01
CA PRO A 334 6.11 -56.26 -7.97
C PRO A 334 6.00 -55.56 -6.61
N ARG A 335 5.84 -54.23 -6.61
CA ARG A 335 5.33 -53.49 -5.46
C ARG A 335 3.86 -53.17 -5.69
N SER A 336 3.05 -53.92 -4.96
CA SER A 336 1.65 -53.76 -4.58
C SER A 336 0.92 -52.51 -5.09
N ALA A 337 0.02 -52.76 -6.05
CA ALA A 337 -1.19 -52.00 -6.35
C ALA A 337 -2.06 -51.87 -5.08
N SER A 338 -2.42 -50.64 -4.69
CA SER A 338 -3.75 -50.01 -4.87
C SER A 338 -4.94 -50.80 -4.32
N SER A 339 -5.77 -50.11 -3.54
CA SER A 339 -7.18 -50.46 -3.34
C SER A 339 -8.00 -49.28 -3.85
N ASP A 340 -8.10 -49.23 -5.18
CA ASP A 340 -9.15 -48.59 -5.95
C ASP A 340 -9.04 -49.22 -7.34
N GLU A 341 -9.93 -50.17 -7.62
CA GLU A 341 -10.38 -50.65 -8.94
C GLU A 341 -10.93 -52.08 -8.79
N ALA A 342 -12.24 -52.19 -8.57
CA ALA A 342 -13.03 -53.35 -8.94
C ALA A 342 -14.22 -52.85 -9.77
N ASP A 343 -13.96 -52.63 -11.06
CA ASP A 343 -14.69 -53.30 -12.14
C ASP A 343 -14.25 -52.73 -13.49
N ALA A 344 -13.26 -53.40 -14.09
CA ALA A 344 -13.02 -53.31 -15.51
C ALA A 344 -14.00 -54.24 -16.23
N ILE A 345 -15.02 -53.68 -16.87
CA ILE A 345 -15.69 -54.34 -17.99
C ILE A 345 -15.56 -53.45 -19.23
N ALA A 346 -14.76 -53.95 -20.18
CA ALA A 346 -14.79 -53.69 -21.62
C ALA A 346 -14.75 -52.23 -22.13
N GLY A 347 -13.60 -51.85 -22.70
CA GLY A 347 -13.51 -50.96 -23.86
C GLY A 347 -14.20 -49.60 -23.74
N THR A 348 -13.69 -48.71 -22.90
CA THR A 348 -14.14 -47.32 -22.87
C THR A 348 -12.92 -46.40 -22.83
N HIS A 349 -12.82 -45.51 -23.82
CA HIS A 349 -11.94 -44.36 -23.74
C HIS A 349 -12.20 -43.64 -22.42
N PRO A 350 -11.18 -43.28 -21.61
CA PRO A 350 -11.41 -42.54 -20.38
C PRO A 350 -12.11 -41.25 -20.74
N GLU A 351 -13.33 -41.10 -20.25
CA GLU A 351 -14.17 -39.95 -20.54
C GLU A 351 -13.42 -38.66 -20.22
N PRO A 352 -13.41 -37.65 -21.12
CA PRO A 352 -12.71 -36.40 -20.86
C PRO A 352 -13.25 -35.74 -19.58
N ARG A 353 -12.34 -35.26 -18.74
CA ARG A 353 -12.70 -34.52 -17.53
C ARG A 353 -12.98 -33.06 -17.90
N MET A 354 -13.95 -32.46 -17.24
CA MET A 354 -14.29 -31.05 -17.31
C MET A 354 -13.80 -30.34 -16.05
N MET A 355 -13.08 -29.25 -16.23
CA MET A 355 -12.72 -28.30 -15.18
C MET A 355 -13.85 -27.27 -15.05
N VAL A 356 -14.56 -27.33 -13.95
CA VAL A 356 -15.63 -26.39 -13.58
C VAL A 356 -15.02 -25.37 -12.63
N THR A 357 -14.92 -24.12 -13.06
CA THR A 357 -14.56 -22.99 -12.20
C THR A 357 -15.84 -22.38 -11.68
N TYR A 358 -15.91 -22.09 -10.38
CA TYR A 358 -17.08 -21.49 -9.77
C TYR A 358 -16.67 -20.46 -8.72
N GLN A 359 -17.53 -19.48 -8.52
CA GLN A 359 -17.41 -18.48 -7.48
C GLN A 359 -18.35 -18.85 -6.34
N PHE A 360 -17.92 -18.70 -5.11
CA PHE A 360 -18.75 -18.93 -3.93
C PHE A 360 -18.67 -17.75 -2.98
N SER A 361 -19.69 -17.63 -2.14
CA SER A 361 -19.75 -16.69 -1.03
C SER A 361 -20.35 -17.43 0.15
N ASP A 362 -19.52 -17.83 1.09
CA ASP A 362 -19.93 -18.63 2.24
C ASP A 362 -19.45 -17.95 3.52
N GLU A 363 -20.33 -17.81 4.51
CA GLU A 363 -20.05 -17.11 5.76
C GLU A 363 -18.81 -17.68 6.50
N ARG A 364 -18.55 -18.98 6.33
CA ARG A 364 -17.43 -19.69 6.95
C ARG A 364 -16.14 -19.49 6.19
N LEU A 365 -16.20 -19.24 4.88
CA LEU A 365 -15.04 -19.21 3.98
C LEU A 365 -14.69 -17.84 3.42
N GLY A 366 -15.65 -16.91 3.40
CA GLY A 366 -15.61 -15.70 2.63
C GLY A 366 -16.02 -15.91 1.16
N ARG A 367 -15.60 -14.97 0.31
CA ARG A 367 -15.80 -15.05 -1.13
C ARG A 367 -14.61 -15.68 -1.80
N GLY A 368 -14.87 -16.51 -2.79
CA GLY A 368 -13.79 -17.21 -3.43
C GLY A 368 -14.08 -17.79 -4.78
N THR A 369 -13.00 -18.23 -5.42
CA THR A 369 -13.05 -18.98 -6.66
C THR A 369 -12.37 -20.32 -6.42
N SER A 370 -13.04 -21.40 -6.79
CA SER A 370 -12.48 -22.74 -6.72
C SER A 370 -12.77 -23.51 -7.99
N ARG A 371 -12.16 -24.69 -8.11
CA ARG A 371 -12.25 -25.56 -9.27
C ARG A 371 -12.67 -26.95 -8.84
N ALA A 372 -13.54 -27.55 -9.63
CA ALA A 372 -13.91 -28.95 -9.53
C ALA A 372 -13.57 -29.67 -10.84
N PHE A 373 -13.23 -30.94 -10.76
CA PHE A 373 -12.97 -31.78 -11.92
C PHE A 373 -13.98 -32.92 -11.97
N VAL A 374 -14.98 -32.78 -12.84
CA VAL A 374 -16.04 -33.77 -13.08
C VAL A 374 -15.83 -34.43 -14.44
N THR A 375 -16.47 -35.57 -14.72
CA THR A 375 -16.46 -36.13 -16.07
C THR A 375 -17.37 -35.32 -17.01
N GLU A 376 -17.18 -35.45 -18.32
CA GLU A 376 -18.04 -34.78 -19.30
C GLU A 376 -19.52 -35.19 -19.17
N SER A 377 -19.82 -36.47 -18.95
CA SER A 377 -21.16 -36.99 -18.69
C SER A 377 -21.80 -36.34 -17.48
N VAL A 378 -21.07 -36.21 -16.37
CA VAL A 378 -21.54 -35.55 -15.15
C VAL A 378 -21.79 -34.07 -15.41
N SER A 379 -20.87 -33.38 -16.10
CA SER A 379 -21.04 -31.96 -16.46
C SER A 379 -22.28 -31.74 -17.32
N ARG A 380 -22.50 -32.58 -18.34
CA ARG A 380 -23.63 -32.48 -19.27
C ARG A 380 -24.96 -32.85 -18.59
N SER A 381 -25.00 -33.96 -17.86
CA SER A 381 -26.21 -34.44 -17.17
C SER A 381 -26.67 -33.50 -16.05
N ALA A 382 -25.72 -32.91 -15.31
CA ALA A 382 -26.03 -31.90 -14.31
C ALA A 382 -26.35 -30.51 -14.91
N GLY A 383 -26.18 -30.34 -16.23
CA GLY A 383 -26.44 -29.08 -16.92
C GLY A 383 -25.53 -27.94 -16.45
N LEU A 384 -24.27 -28.23 -16.12
CA LEU A 384 -23.33 -27.22 -15.66
C LEU A 384 -22.96 -26.27 -16.80
N ALA A 385 -23.23 -24.98 -16.61
CA ALA A 385 -22.91 -23.89 -17.52
C ALA A 385 -22.65 -22.62 -16.72
N GLU A 386 -22.03 -21.61 -17.33
CA GLU A 386 -21.84 -20.30 -16.71
C GLU A 386 -23.19 -19.76 -16.18
N GLY A 387 -23.19 -19.22 -14.96
CA GLY A 387 -24.37 -18.71 -14.27
C GLY A 387 -25.19 -19.77 -13.51
N VAL A 388 -24.88 -21.06 -13.65
CA VAL A 388 -25.65 -22.12 -12.96
C VAL A 388 -25.30 -22.16 -11.46
N PRO A 389 -26.30 -22.10 -10.56
CA PRO A 389 -26.07 -22.26 -9.13
C PRO A 389 -25.76 -23.71 -8.78
N ILE A 390 -24.76 -23.89 -7.93
CA ILE A 390 -24.27 -25.18 -7.46
C ILE A 390 -24.06 -25.14 -5.94
N ILE A 391 -24.01 -26.34 -5.36
CA ILE A 391 -23.60 -26.55 -3.98
C ILE A 391 -22.38 -27.45 -4.02
N VAL A 392 -21.35 -27.11 -3.26
CA VAL A 392 -20.11 -27.88 -3.23
C VAL A 392 -19.71 -28.26 -1.82
N ARG A 393 -18.99 -29.38 -1.71
CA ARG A 393 -18.24 -29.75 -0.51
C ARG A 393 -16.79 -29.38 -0.72
N LEU A 394 -16.28 -28.46 0.10
CA LEU A 394 -14.87 -28.09 0.13
C LEU A 394 -14.14 -28.92 1.20
N VAL A 395 -12.99 -29.46 0.83
CA VAL A 395 -12.09 -30.22 1.72
C VAL A 395 -10.72 -29.57 1.67
N SER A 396 -10.09 -29.37 2.81
CA SER A 396 -8.76 -28.81 2.86
C SER A 396 -7.71 -29.82 2.40
N ARG A 397 -6.76 -29.32 1.61
CA ARG A 397 -5.51 -29.99 1.28
C ARG A 397 -4.41 -28.95 1.42
N GLU A 398 -3.51 -29.16 2.38
CA GLU A 398 -2.52 -28.18 2.81
C GLU A 398 -3.21 -26.86 3.23
N GLN A 399 -2.75 -25.72 2.72
CA GLN A 399 -3.30 -24.40 3.03
C GLN A 399 -4.44 -23.96 2.06
N TYR A 400 -5.05 -24.89 1.32
CA TYR A 400 -6.03 -24.57 0.27
C TYR A 400 -7.33 -25.39 0.41
N TRP A 401 -8.43 -24.79 -0.07
CA TRP A 401 -9.72 -25.47 -0.21
C TRP A 401 -9.84 -26.12 -1.59
N SER A 402 -10.03 -27.43 -1.63
CA SER A 402 -10.32 -28.19 -2.84
C SER A 402 -11.78 -28.61 -2.87
N THR A 403 -12.39 -28.57 -4.06
CA THR A 403 -13.71 -29.19 -4.24
C THR A 403 -13.58 -30.71 -4.19
N SER A 404 -14.36 -31.35 -3.34
CA SER A 404 -14.47 -32.82 -3.31
C SER A 404 -15.75 -33.30 -4.01
N HIS A 405 -16.87 -32.58 -3.85
CA HIS A 405 -18.15 -32.93 -4.45
C HIS A 405 -18.85 -31.68 -4.99
N VAL A 406 -19.58 -31.86 -6.10
CA VAL A 406 -20.39 -30.83 -6.75
C VAL A 406 -21.81 -31.37 -6.88
N HIS A 407 -22.78 -30.61 -6.39
CA HIS A 407 -24.19 -30.90 -6.45
C HIS A 407 -24.90 -29.76 -7.19
N ARG A 408 -25.87 -30.10 -8.04
CA ARG A 408 -26.77 -29.10 -8.59
C ARG A 408 -27.69 -28.62 -7.47
N ALA A 409 -27.83 -27.29 -7.31
CA ALA A 409 -28.78 -26.74 -6.37
C ALA A 409 -30.21 -27.02 -6.86
N THR A 410 -30.86 -28.06 -6.34
CA THR A 410 -32.32 -28.04 -6.18
C THR A 410 -32.61 -27.46 -4.81
N PRO A 411 -33.41 -26.40 -4.68
CA PRO A 411 -33.81 -25.91 -3.37
C PRO A 411 -34.68 -26.99 -2.73
N HIS A 412 -34.20 -27.61 -1.66
CA HIS A 412 -35.11 -28.27 -0.73
C HIS A 412 -35.80 -27.15 0.04
N LEU A 413 -37.01 -26.81 -0.38
CA LEU A 413 -38.01 -26.25 0.53
C LEU A 413 -38.19 -27.30 1.63
N SER A 414 -37.51 -27.12 2.77
CA SER A 414 -37.92 -27.79 3.99
C SER A 414 -39.32 -27.28 4.31
N ASN A 415 -40.33 -28.06 3.93
CA ASN A 415 -41.67 -27.90 4.46
C ASN A 415 -41.54 -27.90 5.98
N THR A 416 -41.81 -26.76 6.58
CA THR A 416 -42.30 -26.65 7.94
C THR A 416 -43.62 -27.40 7.99
N HIS A 417 -43.56 -28.70 8.26
CA HIS A 417 -44.64 -29.37 8.97
C HIS A 417 -44.02 -30.34 9.95
N ASP A 418 -44.40 -30.09 11.20
CA ASP A 418 -44.25 -30.93 12.37
C ASP A 418 -44.36 -32.43 12.06
N ASP A 419 -43.36 -33.19 12.49
CA ASP A 419 -43.66 -34.43 13.21
C ASP A 419 -42.51 -34.74 14.18
N ASP A 420 -42.64 -34.09 15.31
CA ASP A 420 -41.89 -34.29 16.53
C ASP A 420 -42.43 -35.56 17.21
N SER A 421 -42.02 -36.75 16.74
CA SER A 421 -42.35 -38.05 17.37
C SER A 421 -41.50 -39.22 16.83
N ALA A 422 -40.16 -39.16 16.96
CA ALA A 422 -39.33 -40.36 16.79
C ALA A 422 -37.97 -40.34 17.51
N LEU A 423 -37.75 -39.44 18.47
CA LEU A 423 -36.58 -39.45 19.36
C LEU A 423 -37.00 -39.57 20.83
N ALA A 424 -37.84 -40.57 21.09
CA ALA A 424 -38.02 -41.13 22.42
C ALA A 424 -38.18 -42.65 22.29
N GLN A 425 -37.05 -43.35 22.22
CA GLN A 425 -36.84 -44.69 22.78
C GLN A 425 -35.37 -45.04 22.83
#